data_AF-A0AA91EXG5-F1
#
_entry.id   AF-A0AA91EXG5-F1
#
_cell.length_a   1.000
_cell.length_b   1.000
_cell.length_c   1.000
_cell.angle_alpha   90.00
_cell.angle_beta   90.00
_cell.angle_gamma   90.00
#
_symmetry.space_group_name_H-M   'P 1'
#
loop_
_entity.id
_entity.type
_entity.pdbx_description
1 polymer ?
#
loop_
_entity_poly.entity_id
_entity_poly.type
_entity_poly.pdbx_seq_one_letter_code
_entity_poly.pdbx_strand_id
1 'polypeptide(L)'
;MVTGRVLEPAEFPELRDIPTGVDRVVVAADESIASMDAGVLGASVTAQADGSRRNLGIVTGIDRFRNWVVVDLIGPFLTQQNAELVVHQ
;
A
#
# COMPACT_ATOMS: atom_id res chain seq x y z
N MET A 1 -8.88 -8.92 9.24
CA MET A 1 -8.26 -8.82 7.89
C MET A 1 -8.98 -7.68 7.21
N VAL A 2 -8.25 -6.69 6.70
CA VAL A 2 -8.83 -5.54 5.98
C VAL A 2 -8.58 -5.78 4.50
N THR A 3 -9.63 -5.71 3.67
CA THR A 3 -9.51 -5.81 2.21
C THR A 3 -9.64 -4.44 1.57
N GLY A 4 -9.31 -4.33 0.29
CA GLY A 4 -9.40 -3.06 -0.41
C GLY A 4 -9.04 -3.14 -1.88
N ARG A 5 -9.16 -2.01 -2.56
CA ARG A 5 -8.84 -1.86 -3.98
C ARG A 5 -7.93 -0.67 -4.24
N VAL A 6 -7.12 -0.77 -5.28
CA VAL A 6 -6.29 0.34 -5.77
C VAL A 6 -7.20 1.42 -6.35
N LEU A 7 -6.89 2.68 -6.06
CA LEU A 7 -7.57 3.85 -6.61
C LEU A 7 -6.80 4.42 -7.80
N GLU A 8 -7.53 4.76 -8.86
CA GLU A 8 -6.98 5.38 -10.06
C GLU A 8 -6.92 6.91 -9.92
N PRO A 9 -5.74 7.56 -10.03
CA PRO A 9 -5.62 9.01 -9.85
C PRO A 9 -6.54 9.86 -10.74
N ALA A 10 -6.91 9.37 -11.92
CA ALA A 10 -7.82 10.06 -12.83
C ALA A 10 -9.26 10.18 -12.28
N GLU A 11 -9.66 9.27 -11.40
CA GLU A 11 -11.02 9.20 -10.83
C GLU A 11 -11.12 9.91 -9.47
N PHE A 12 -9.99 10.23 -8.83
CA PHE A 12 -9.93 10.78 -7.46
C PHE A 12 -9.00 12.02 -7.42
N PRO A 13 -9.53 13.23 -7.69
CA PRO A 13 -8.73 14.46 -7.77
C PRO A 13 -7.93 14.81 -6.52
N GLU A 14 -8.40 14.38 -5.35
CA GLU A 14 -7.72 14.57 -4.07
C GLU A 14 -6.42 13.76 -3.94
N LEU A 15 -6.17 12.77 -4.82
CA LEU A 15 -4.90 12.06 -4.91
C LEU A 15 -3.77 12.93 -5.49
N ARG A 16 -4.09 14.09 -6.10
CA ARG A 16 -3.08 15.00 -6.69
C ARG A 16 -2.01 15.47 -5.69
N ASP A 17 -2.38 15.56 -4.41
CA ASP A 17 -1.53 16.05 -3.34
C ASP A 17 -0.71 14.92 -2.70
N ILE A 18 -0.98 13.67 -3.09
CA ILE A 18 -0.16 12.50 -2.76
C ILE A 18 0.86 12.34 -3.90
N PRO A 19 2.18 12.35 -3.62
CA PRO A 19 3.19 12.18 -4.66
C PRO A 19 2.94 10.91 -5.48
N THR A 20 2.60 11.08 -6.76
CA THR A 20 2.32 9.98 -7.70
C THR A 20 3.62 9.59 -8.39
N GLY A 21 4.23 8.50 -7.93
CA GLY A 21 5.29 7.80 -8.67
C GLY A 21 4.78 6.42 -9.06
N VAL A 22 5.36 5.80 -10.08
CA VAL A 22 5.19 4.36 -10.39
C VAL A 22 5.49 3.45 -9.18
N ASP A 23 6.07 4.02 -8.13
CA ASP A 23 6.53 3.40 -6.91
C ASP A 23 5.51 3.47 -5.76
N ARG A 24 4.35 4.13 -5.94
CA ARG A 24 3.34 4.34 -4.89
C ARG A 24 1.92 4.15 -5.40
N VAL A 25 1.09 3.49 -4.59
CA VAL A 25 -0.33 3.27 -4.84
C VAL A 25 -1.17 3.63 -3.60
N VAL A 26 -2.40 4.04 -3.82
CA VAL A 26 -3.37 4.29 -2.74
C VAL A 26 -4.44 3.21 -2.80
N VAL A 27 -4.67 2.57 -1.66
CA VAL A 27 -5.64 1.50 -1.50
C VAL A 27 -6.78 2.01 -0.62
N ALA A 28 -8.00 2.01 -1.14
CA ALA A 28 -9.19 2.21 -0.33
C ALA A 28 -9.52 0.91 0.39
N ALA A 29 -9.61 0.97 1.71
CA ALA A 29 -10.05 -0.15 2.52
C ALA A 29 -11.58 -0.29 2.45
N ASP A 30 -12.07 -1.53 2.42
CA ASP A 30 -13.49 -1.84 2.41
C ASP A 30 -14.09 -1.71 3.82
N GLU A 31 -13.33 -2.09 4.86
CA GLU A 31 -13.69 -1.89 6.26
C GLU A 31 -13.03 -0.65 6.87
N SER A 32 -13.65 -0.08 7.89
CA SER A 32 -13.08 1.06 8.62
C SER A 32 -11.73 0.73 9.23
N ILE A 33 -10.72 1.51 8.89
CA ILE A 33 -9.35 1.43 9.42
C ILE A 33 -9.15 2.34 10.64
N ALA A 34 -10.24 2.90 11.19
CA ALA A 34 -10.16 3.79 12.35
C ALA A 34 -9.52 3.10 13.57
N SER A 35 -9.70 1.79 13.71
CA SER A 35 -9.10 0.96 14.76
C SER A 35 -7.76 0.32 14.37
N MET A 36 -7.20 0.62 13.19
CA MET A 36 -5.87 0.13 12.83
C MET A 36 -4.81 0.80 13.73
N ASP A 37 -4.11 -0.05 14.48
CA ASP A 37 -2.98 0.34 15.32
C ASP A 37 -1.84 0.95 14.49
N ALA A 38 -1.02 1.78 15.13
CA ALA A 38 0.16 2.40 14.49
C ALA A 38 1.17 1.37 13.94
N GLY A 39 1.13 0.12 14.42
CA GLY A 39 1.94 -0.99 13.90
C GLY A 39 1.62 -1.44 12.47
N VAL A 40 0.61 -0.83 11.83
CA VAL A 40 0.31 -1.03 10.41
C VAL A 40 1.32 -0.31 9.50
N LEU A 41 1.96 0.78 9.95
CA LEU A 41 3.06 1.38 9.20
C LEU A 41 4.24 0.41 9.12
N GLY A 42 4.78 0.20 7.92
CA GLY A 42 5.82 -0.80 7.67
C GLY A 42 5.28 -2.22 7.45
N ALA A 43 3.97 -2.46 7.59
CA ALA A 43 3.38 -3.77 7.31
C ALA A 43 3.37 -4.06 5.80
N SER A 44 3.52 -5.33 5.44
CA SER A 44 3.41 -5.78 4.05
C SER A 44 1.96 -5.84 3.60
N VAL A 45 1.73 -5.41 2.36
CA VAL A 45 0.44 -5.48 1.67
C VAL A 45 0.53 -6.54 0.59
N THR A 46 -0.48 -7.41 0.54
CA THR A 46 -0.61 -8.41 -0.52
C THR A 46 -1.83 -8.13 -1.38
N ALA A 47 -1.69 -8.33 -2.68
CA ALA A 47 -2.78 -8.26 -3.64
C ALA A 47 -3.22 -9.68 -4.02
N GLN A 48 -4.53 -9.86 -4.19
CA GLN A 48 -5.11 -11.07 -4.75
C GLN A 48 -5.50 -10.78 -6.20
N ALA A 49 -4.86 -11.45 -7.15
CA ALA A 49 -5.14 -11.31 -8.59
C ALA A 49 -5.01 -12.68 -9.26
N ASP A 50 -5.93 -13.00 -10.18
CA ASP A 50 -5.94 -14.26 -10.93
C ASP A 50 -5.81 -15.51 -10.03
N GLY A 51 -6.55 -15.52 -8.91
CA GLY A 51 -6.52 -16.61 -7.92
C GLY A 51 -5.22 -16.74 -7.12
N SER A 52 -4.23 -15.88 -7.34
CA SER A 52 -2.94 -15.88 -6.67
C SER A 52 -2.76 -14.70 -5.72
N ARG A 53 -2.11 -14.94 -4.58
CA ARG A 53 -1.68 -13.88 -3.68
C ARG A 53 -0.25 -13.45 -4.02
N ARG A 54 -0.01 -12.15 -4.15
CA ARG A 54 1.28 -11.54 -4.51
C ARG A 54 1.59 -10.42 -3.53
N ASN A 55 2.86 -10.18 -3.21
CA ASN A 55 3.25 -8.97 -2.48
C ASN A 55 3.06 -7.75 -3.38
N LEU A 56 2.37 -6.74 -2.88
CA LEU A 56 2.20 -5.45 -3.54
C LEU A 56 3.28 -4.47 -3.07
N GLY A 57 3.40 -4.31 -1.75
CA GLY A 57 4.22 -3.24 -1.19
C GLY A 57 4.19 -3.17 0.33
N ILE A 58 4.61 -2.04 0.85
CA ILE A 58 4.68 -1.73 2.28
C ILE A 58 3.81 -0.51 2.57
N VAL A 59 3.04 -0.55 3.67
CA VAL A 59 2.25 0.60 4.11
C VAL A 59 3.17 1.71 4.61
N THR A 60 3.07 2.90 4.02
CA THR A 60 3.88 4.07 4.39
C THR A 60 3.04 5.24 4.89
N GLY A 61 1.71 5.18 4.73
CA GLY A 61 0.78 6.19 5.22
C GLY A 61 -0.64 5.66 5.41
N ILE A 62 -1.40 6.34 6.27
CA ILE A 62 -2.80 6.01 6.57
C ILE A 62 -3.61 7.30 6.60
N ASP A 63 -4.67 7.37 5.81
CA ASP A 63 -5.70 8.41 5.90
C ASP A 63 -6.97 7.79 6.48
N ARG A 64 -7.17 7.98 7.78
CA ARG A 64 -8.33 7.42 8.50
C ARG A 64 -9.65 8.11 8.15
N PHE A 65 -9.60 9.36 7.68
CA PHE A 65 -10.81 10.09 7.32
C PHE A 65 -11.40 9.56 6.01
N ARG A 66 -10.52 9.28 5.05
CA ARG A 66 -10.91 8.71 3.74
C ARG A 66 -10.91 7.19 3.69
N ASN A 67 -10.47 6.54 4.77
CA ASN A 67 -10.32 5.10 4.87
C ASN A 67 -9.30 4.53 3.87
N TRP A 68 -8.17 5.23 3.70
CA TRP A 68 -7.13 4.88 2.72
C TRP A 68 -5.82 4.46 3.37
N VAL A 69 -5.10 3.64 2.63
CA VAL A 69 -3.74 3.20 2.94
C VAL A 69 -2.84 3.58 1.77
N VAL A 70 -1.75 4.28 2.07
CA VAL A 70 -0.70 4.60 1.09
C VAL A 70 0.34 3.50 1.14
N VAL A 71 0.63 2.91 -0.02
CA VAL A 71 1.50 1.74 -0.16
C VAL A 71 2.61 2.07 -1.13
N ASP A 72 3.86 1.92 -0.70
CA ASP A 72 5.01 1.98 -1.60
C ASP A 72 5.25 0.57 -2.16
N LEU A 73 5.36 0.46 -3.49
CA LEU A 73 5.54 -0.82 -4.16
C LEU A 73 6.85 -1.49 -3.73
N ILE A 74 6.80 -2.81 -3.55
CA ILE A 74 7.87 -3.55 -2.88
C ILE A 74 9.22 -3.40 -3.60
N GLY A 75 9.25 -3.47 -4.93
CA GLY A 75 10.49 -3.35 -5.72
C GLY A 75 11.17 -1.99 -5.54
N PRO A 76 10.51 -0.89 -5.93
CA PRO A 76 11.06 0.46 -5.76
C PRO A 76 11.38 0.82 -4.31
N PHE A 77 10.54 0.40 -3.35
CA PHE A 77 10.80 0.59 -1.92
C PHE A 77 12.14 -0.03 -1.51
N LEU A 78 12.37 -1.30 -1.87
CA LEU A 78 13.63 -2.00 -1.56
C LEU A 78 14.85 -1.31 -2.19
N THR A 79 14.71 -0.79 -3.42
CA THR A 79 15.76 0.00 -4.08
C THR A 79 16.08 1.29 -3.32
N GLN A 80 15.07 2.06 -2.91
CA GLN A 80 15.26 3.31 -2.17
C GLN A 80 15.90 3.09 -0.80
N GLN A 81 15.55 2.00 -0.13
CA GLN A 81 16.14 1.63 1.16
C GLN A 81 17.52 0.96 1.04
N ASN A 82 18.00 0.73 -0.19
CA ASN A 82 19.21 -0.04 -0.46
C ASN A 82 19.20 -1.40 0.28
N ALA A 83 18.06 -2.10 0.20
CA ALA A 83 17.80 -3.30 1.00
C ALA A 83 18.63 -4.50 0.53
N GLU A 84 19.11 -5.29 1.49
CA GLU A 84 19.74 -6.59 1.24
C GLU A 84 18.67 -7.68 1.07
N LEU A 85 18.83 -8.54 0.05
CA LEU A 85 17.94 -9.67 -0.20
C LEU A 85 18.58 -10.96 0.33
N VAL A 86 18.04 -11.47 1.44
CA VAL A 86 18.45 -12.76 2.00
C VAL A 86 17.46 -13.84 1.57
N VAL A 87 17.96 -14.86 0.87
CA VAL A 87 17.17 -16.03 0.46
C VAL A 87 17.54 -17.22 1.35
N HIS A 88 16.56 -17.76 2.06
CA HIS A 88 16.72 -18.99 2.83
C HIS A 88 16.24 -20.19 2.00
N GLN A 89 17.03 -21.28 2.02
CA GLN A 89 16.67 -22.57 1.44
C GLN A 89 15.95 -23.46 2.45
#